data_AF-A0A1Q8ZZM7-F1
#
_entry.id   AF-A0A1Q8ZZM7-F1
#
_cell.length_a   1.000
_cell.length_b   1.000
_cell.length_c   1.000
_cell.angle_alpha   90.00
_cell.angle_beta   90.00
_cell.angle_gamma   90.00
#
_symmetry.space_group_name_H-M   'P 1'
#
loop_
_entity.id
_entity.type
_entity.pdbx_description
1 polymer ?
#
loop_
_entity_poly.entity_id
_entity_poly.type
_entity_poly.pdbx_seq_one_letter_code
_entity_poly.pdbx_strand_id
1 'polypeptide(L)'
;MANVEKISVSMTPQQADLVRAAVDSGAYASGSEVVREAMRDWAAKWEIRKDDIDRLRKLWDEGKASGEPVGVDFDELRNEARQQLNAAKTSGR
;
A
#
# COMPACT_ATOMS: atom_id res chain seq x y z
N MET A 1 -19.62 3.67 -26.60
CA MET A 1 -20.78 3.34 -25.75
C MET A 1 -20.25 3.09 -24.35
N ALA A 2 -20.74 3.80 -23.34
CA ALA A 2 -20.20 3.70 -21.99
C ALA A 2 -20.59 2.35 -21.38
N ASN A 3 -19.64 1.42 -21.31
CA ASN A 3 -19.83 0.06 -20.81
C ASN A 3 -19.97 0.08 -19.29
N VAL A 4 -21.20 0.26 -18.79
CA VAL A 4 -21.53 0.07 -17.37
C VAL A 4 -22.24 -1.26 -17.23
N GLU A 5 -21.70 -2.15 -16.40
CA GLU A 5 -22.31 -3.42 -16.04
C GLU A 5 -23.06 -3.29 -14.71
N LYS A 6 -24.26 -3.90 -14.62
CA LYS A 6 -25.05 -3.91 -13.38
C LYS A 6 -24.64 -5.10 -12.54
N ILE A 7 -24.11 -4.83 -11.35
CA ILE A 7 -23.74 -5.84 -10.36
C ILE A 7 -24.65 -5.66 -9.14
N SER A 8 -25.27 -6.76 -8.67
CA SER A 8 -26.03 -6.77 -7.42
C SER A 8 -25.09 -7.08 -6.26
N VAL A 9 -25.05 -6.22 -5.25
CA VAL A 9 -24.20 -6.36 -4.07
C VAL A 9 -25.03 -6.21 -2.80
N SER A 10 -24.71 -7.02 -1.79
CA SER A 10 -25.27 -6.87 -0.45
C SER A 10 -24.42 -5.89 0.35
N MET A 11 -25.06 -4.96 1.05
CA MET A 11 -24.42 -3.99 1.93
C MET A 11 -24.99 -4.16 3.34
N THR A 12 -24.21 -3.79 4.37
CA THR A 12 -24.79 -3.68 5.72
C THR A 12 -25.83 -2.56 5.75
N PRO A 13 -26.82 -2.59 6.67
CA PRO A 13 -27.80 -1.52 6.79
C PRO A 13 -27.15 -0.14 6.92
N GLN A 14 -26.08 -0.04 7.72
CA GLN A 14 -25.35 1.20 7.95
C GLN A 14 -24.68 1.72 6.67
N GLN A 15 -24.11 0.84 5.85
CA GLN A 15 -23.52 1.24 4.56
C GLN A 15 -24.60 1.71 3.57
N ALA A 16 -25.74 1.03 3.53
CA ALA A 16 -26.86 1.43 2.68
C ALA A 16 -27.42 2.80 3.12
N ASP A 17 -27.48 3.08 4.42
CA ASP A 17 -27.87 4.39 4.96
C ASP A 17 -26.89 5.50 4.56
N LEU A 18 -25.58 5.25 4.61
CA LEU A 18 -24.57 6.19 4.16
C LEU A 18 -24.72 6.52 2.67
N VAL A 19 -24.92 5.50 1.83
CA VAL A 19 -25.14 5.71 0.38
C VAL A 19 -26.41 6.52 0.13
N ARG A 20 -27.51 6.21 0.84
CA ARG A 20 -28.77 6.95 0.74
C ARG A 20 -28.60 8.41 1.16
N ALA A 21 -28.01 8.67 2.33
CA ALA A 21 -27.76 10.02 2.82
C ALA A 21 -26.88 10.86 1.87
N ALA A 22 -25.87 10.24 1.26
CA ALA A 22 -25.01 10.89 0.27
C ALA A 22 -25.79 11.32 -0.99
N VAL A 23 -26.77 10.52 -1.42
CA VAL A 23 -27.65 10.88 -2.54
C VAL A 23 -28.70 11.91 -2.12
N ASP A 24 -29.36 11.70 -0.97
CA ASP A 24 -30.44 12.56 -0.46
C ASP A 24 -29.95 13.99 -0.15
N SER A 25 -28.68 14.13 0.26
CA SER A 25 -28.03 15.44 0.44
C SER A 25 -27.71 16.18 -0.87
N GLY A 26 -27.82 15.51 -2.01
CA GLY A 26 -27.43 16.05 -3.32
C GLY A 26 -25.93 16.02 -3.61
N ALA A 27 -25.11 15.42 -2.72
CA ALA A 27 -23.67 15.29 -2.95
C ALA A 27 -23.35 14.32 -4.12
N TYR A 28 -24.25 13.37 -4.40
CA TYR A 28 -24.14 12.42 -5.50
C TYR A 28 -25.47 12.28 -6.25
N ALA A 29 -25.40 12.08 -7.56
CA ALA A 29 -26.60 11.92 -8.39
C ALA A 29 -27.24 10.53 -8.27
N SER A 30 -26.48 9.52 -7.83
CA SER A 30 -26.97 8.15 -7.65
C SER A 30 -26.09 7.31 -6.72
N GLY A 31 -26.65 6.25 -6.13
CA GLY A 31 -25.86 5.31 -5.34
C GLY A 31 -24.76 4.61 -6.15
N SER A 32 -24.97 4.40 -7.45
CA SER A 32 -23.93 3.86 -8.33
C SER A 32 -22.72 4.79 -8.49
N GLU A 33 -22.88 6.10 -8.29
CA GLU A 33 -21.77 7.05 -8.29
C GLU A 33 -20.92 6.93 -7.04
N VAL A 34 -21.57 6.87 -5.87
CA VAL A 34 -20.91 6.61 -4.57
C VAL A 34 -20.09 5.32 -4.62
N VAL A 35 -20.71 4.25 -5.13
CA VAL A 35 -20.03 2.95 -5.24
C VAL A 35 -18.85 3.01 -6.21
N ARG A 36 -18.96 3.72 -7.34
CA ARG A 36 -17.83 3.87 -8.28
C ARG A 36 -16.66 4.64 -7.67
N GLU A 37 -16.93 5.68 -6.89
CA GLU A 37 -15.88 6.40 -6.16
C GLU A 37 -15.18 5.49 -5.15
N ALA A 38 -15.96 4.85 -4.28
CA ALA A 38 -15.42 3.91 -3.29
C ALA A 38 -14.58 2.78 -3.95
N MET A 39 -15.01 2.29 -5.12
CA MET A 39 -14.27 1.27 -5.87
C MET A 39 -12.96 1.79 -6.47
N ARG A 40 -12.88 3.06 -6.88
CA ARG A 40 -11.61 3.66 -7.35
C ARG A 40 -10.60 3.76 -6.22
N ASP A 41 -11.05 4.23 -5.05
CA ASP A 41 -10.19 4.35 -3.87
C ASP A 41 -9.73 2.98 -3.38
N TRP A 42 -10.65 2.01 -3.35
CA TRP A 42 -10.32 0.63 -3.02
C TRP A 42 -9.32 0.03 -4.02
N ALA A 43 -9.51 0.25 -5.33
CA ALA A 43 -8.61 -0.25 -6.35
C ALA A 43 -7.20 0.35 -6.22
N ALA A 44 -7.09 1.66 -5.98
CA ALA A 44 -5.80 2.32 -5.72
C ALA A 44 -5.09 1.72 -4.49
N LYS A 45 -5.83 1.52 -3.40
CA LYS A 45 -5.30 0.85 -2.20
C LYS A 45 -4.89 -0.60 -2.46
N TRP A 46 -5.65 -1.30 -3.31
CA TRP A 46 -5.38 -2.69 -3.66
C TRP A 46 -4.08 -2.84 -4.45
N GLU A 47 -3.84 -1.96 -5.44
CA GLU A 47 -2.59 -1.97 -6.21
C GLU A 47 -1.38 -1.67 -5.32
N ILE A 48 -1.45 -0.65 -4.45
CA ILE A 48 -0.36 -0.37 -3.49
C ILE A 48 -0.04 -1.61 -2.64
N ARG A 49 -1.08 -2.29 -2.12
CA ARG A 49 -0.89 -3.49 -1.31
C ARG A 49 -0.21 -4.61 -2.10
N LYS A 50 -0.55 -4.77 -3.37
CA LYS A 50 0.04 -5.78 -4.25
C LYS A 50 1.52 -5.47 -4.49
N ASP A 51 1.84 -4.21 -4.80
CA ASP A 51 3.21 -3.75 -4.99
C ASP A 51 4.06 -3.95 -3.72
N ASP A 52 3.50 -3.66 -2.54
CA ASP A 52 4.18 -3.89 -1.26
C ASP A 52 4.48 -5.37 -1.03
N ILE A 53 3.53 -6.27 -1.33
CA ILE A 53 3.74 -7.72 -1.21
C ILE A 53 4.84 -8.18 -2.16
N ASP A 54 4.82 -7.73 -3.41
CA ASP A 54 5.82 -8.12 -4.40
C ASP A 54 7.21 -7.55 -4.04
N ARG A 55 7.27 -6.34 -3.48
CA ARG A 55 8.49 -5.77 -2.91
C ARG A 55 9.03 -6.60 -1.75
N LEU A 56 8.17 -7.02 -0.81
CA LEU A 56 8.59 -7.84 0.33
C LEU A 56 9.10 -9.21 -0.11
N ARG A 57 8.45 -9.84 -1.10
CA ARG A 57 8.93 -11.09 -1.71
C ARG A 57 10.31 -10.92 -2.32
N LYS A 58 10.51 -9.85 -3.10
CA LYS A 58 11.81 -9.55 -3.70
C LYS A 58 12.90 -9.38 -2.64
N LEU A 59 12.65 -8.60 -1.59
CA LEU A 59 13.61 -8.41 -0.49
C LEU A 59 13.90 -9.73 0.26
N TRP A 60 12.90 -10.58 0.42
CA TRP A 60 13.09 -11.91 0.98
C TRP A 60 13.99 -12.78 0.10
N ASP A 61 13.72 -12.84 -1.20
CA ASP A 61 14.51 -13.63 -2.15
C ASP A 61 15.96 -13.11 -2.24
N GLU A 62 16.15 -11.79 -2.22
CA GLU A 62 17.47 -11.16 -2.13
C GLU A 62 18.21 -11.59 -0.85
N GLY A 63 17.55 -11.57 0.31
CA GLY A 63 18.13 -12.05 1.56
C GLY A 63 18.40 -13.55 1.58
N LYS A 64 17.56 -14.36 0.92
CA LYS A 64 17.80 -15.80 0.74
C LYS A 64 18.98 -16.09 -0.17
N ALA A 65 19.24 -15.23 -1.14
CA ALA A 65 20.37 -15.33 -2.06
C ALA A 65 21.66 -14.67 -1.55
N SER A 66 21.64 -13.93 -0.43
CA SER A 66 22.78 -13.14 0.06
C SER A 66 23.88 -13.95 0.77
N GLY A 67 23.76 -15.28 0.81
CA GLY A 67 24.73 -16.18 1.43
C GLY A 67 24.26 -16.79 2.74
N GLU A 68 25.19 -17.42 3.47
CA GLU A 68 24.89 -18.09 4.73
C GLU A 68 24.61 -17.06 5.85
N PRO A 69 23.53 -17.22 6.64
CA PRO A 69 23.29 -16.36 7.79
C PRO A 69 24.43 -16.45 8.81
N VAL A 70 24.89 -15.28 9.27
CA VAL A 70 25.92 -15.16 10.31
C VAL A 70 25.33 -14.52 11.57
N GLY A 71 25.95 -14.80 12.72
CA GLY A 71 25.61 -14.10 13.97
C GLY A 71 25.98 -12.62 13.88
N VAL A 72 25.16 -11.75 14.46
CA VAL A 72 25.36 -10.29 14.44
C VAL A 72 25.74 -9.80 15.82
N ASP A 73 26.93 -9.18 15.93
CA ASP A 73 27.31 -8.35 17.08
C ASP A 73 26.92 -6.88 16.78
N PHE A 74 25.98 -6.35 17.57
CA PHE A 74 25.46 -4.99 17.35
C PHE A 74 26.43 -3.88 17.73
N ASP A 75 27.41 -4.13 18.60
CA ASP A 75 28.44 -3.15 18.95
C ASP A 75 29.48 -3.05 17.83
N GLU A 76 29.89 -4.20 17.26
CA GLU A 76 30.76 -4.23 16.09
C GLU A 76 30.08 -3.59 14.87
N LEU A 77 28.84 -3.99 14.57
CA LEU A 77 28.05 -3.45 13.46
C LEU A 77 27.87 -1.92 13.56
N ARG A 78 27.65 -1.40 14.77
CA ARG A 78 27.53 0.04 15.01
C ARG A 78 28.84 0.78 14.74
N ASN A 79 29.96 0.19 15.15
CA ASN A 79 31.28 0.78 14.91
C ASN A 79 31.60 0.81 13.41
N GLU A 80 31.30 -0.26 12.68
CA GLU A 80 31.43 -0.30 11.22
C GLU A 80 30.58 0.78 10.54
N ALA A 81 29.30 0.88 10.89
CA ALA A 81 28.40 1.89 10.33
C ALA A 81 28.90 3.34 10.57
N ARG A 82 29.50 3.61 11.74
CA ARG A 82 30.10 4.92 12.06
C ARG A 82 31.34 5.20 11.20
N GLN A 83 32.18 4.19 10.96
CA GLN A 83 33.34 4.32 10.09
C GLN A 83 32.92 4.64 8.64
N GLN A 84 31.92 3.91 8.12
CA GLN A 84 31.36 4.17 6.78
C GLN A 84 30.81 5.60 6.66
N LEU A 85 30.08 6.08 7.67
CA LEU A 85 29.56 7.45 7.69
C LEU A 85 30.68 8.51 7.68
N ASN A 86 31.74 8.30 8.46
CA ASN A 86 32.88 9.23 8.50
C ASN A 86 33.66 9.25 7.18
N ALA A 87 33.80 8.09 6.53
CA ALA A 87 34.40 7.98 5.20
C ALA A 87 33.57 8.73 4.15
N ALA A 88 32.24 8.55 4.15
CA ALA A 88 31.34 9.27 3.25
C ALA A 88 31.40 10.80 3.44
N LYS A 89 31.52 11.27 4.69
CA LYS A 89 31.68 12.71 5.00
C LYS A 89 33.01 13.29 4.54
N THR A 90 34.07 12.50 4.56
CA THR A 90 35.41 12.92 4.12
C THR A 90 35.51 12.95 2.59
N SER A 91 34.84 12.03 1.90
CA SER A 91 34.82 11.95 0.44
C SER A 91 33.96 13.03 -0.23
N GLY A 92 32.98 13.59 0.49
CA GLY A 92 32.13 14.70 0.02
C GLY A 92 32.70 16.10 0.26
N ARG A 93 33.97 16.22 0.65
CA ARG A 93 34.65 17.48 0.97
C ARG A 93 35.88 17.66 0.09
#